data_AF-A0A6A2WQH6-F1
#
_entry.id   AF-A0A6A2WQH6-F1
#
_cell.length_a   1.000
_cell.length_b   1.000
_cell.length_c   1.000
_cell.angle_alpha   90.00
_cell.angle_beta   90.00
_cell.angle_gamma   90.00
#
_symmetry.space_group_name_H-M   'P 1'
#
loop_
_entity.id
_entity.type
_entity.pdbx_description
1 polymer ?
#
loop_
_entity_poly.entity_id
_entity_poly.type
_entity_poly.pdbx_seq_one_letter_code
_entity_poly.pdbx_strand_id
1 'polypeptide(L)'
;MEVVHFLVAFVLLASASTFVYTSDPVPLQDFCVATNDENGLDGVFVNGKFCKDPTLATPEDFFLSGFNNPRDTLNQVGSVVTLANDEQIPGLNTLGISIARIDYSALGGQHPPHILPPRSWSFWKAL
;
A
#
# COMPACT_ATOMS: atom_id res chain seq x y z
N MET A 1 -4.76 -48.65 14.25
CA MET A 1 -5.34 -47.60 15.13
C MET A 1 -4.46 -46.35 15.12
N GLU A 2 -3.14 -46.47 15.24
CA GLU A 2 -2.17 -45.35 15.16
C GLU A 2 -2.39 -44.37 13.99
N VAL A 3 -2.51 -44.88 12.75
CA VAL A 3 -2.65 -44.05 11.54
C VAL A 3 -3.93 -43.19 11.57
N VAL A 4 -5.02 -43.71 12.14
CA VAL A 4 -6.29 -42.98 12.25
C VAL A 4 -6.17 -41.83 13.25
N HIS A 5 -5.45 -42.02 14.35
CA HIS A 5 -5.21 -40.97 15.34
C HIS A 5 -4.34 -39.84 14.76
N PHE A 6 -3.31 -40.19 13.97
CA PHE A 6 -2.50 -39.20 13.26
C PHE A 6 -3.31 -38.37 12.26
N LEU A 7 -4.19 -39.00 11.50
CA LEU A 7 -5.06 -38.30 10.55
C LEU A 7 -6.07 -37.39 11.26
N VAL A 8 -6.67 -37.86 12.36
CA VAL A 8 -7.59 -37.04 13.17
C VAL A 8 -6.86 -35.85 13.79
N ALA A 9 -5.66 -36.05 14.34
CA ALA A 9 -4.85 -34.96 14.90
C ALA A 9 -4.45 -33.93 13.83
N PHE A 10 -4.10 -34.37 12.62
CA PHE A 10 -3.75 -33.48 11.52
C PHE A 10 -4.94 -32.61 11.06
N VAL A 11 -6.14 -33.20 10.95
CA VAL A 11 -7.37 -32.47 10.60
C VAL A 11 -7.75 -31.46 11.70
N LEU A 12 -7.59 -31.83 12.97
CA LEU A 12 -7.83 -30.91 14.10
C LEU A 12 -6.83 -29.74 14.11
N LEU A 13 -5.56 -30.00 13.79
CA LEU A 13 -4.55 -28.95 13.73
C LEU A 13 -4.77 -27.99 12.55
N ALA A 14 -5.13 -28.53 11.38
CA ALA A 14 -5.44 -27.73 10.18
C ALA A 14 -6.74 -26.92 10.32
N SER A 15 -7.70 -27.38 11.11
CA SER A 15 -8.93 -26.62 11.40
C SER A 15 -8.72 -25.57 12.51
N ALA A 16 -7.72 -25.74 13.36
CA ALA A 16 -7.36 -24.77 14.40
C ALA A 16 -6.52 -23.58 13.89
N SER A 17 -5.94 -23.65 12.68
CA SER A 17 -5.20 -22.52 12.11
C SER A 17 -6.15 -21.43 11.62
N THR A 18 -6.06 -20.24 12.21
CA THR A 18 -6.82 -19.06 11.80
C THR A 18 -6.08 -18.29 10.72
N PHE A 19 -6.80 -17.84 9.69
CA PHE A 19 -6.27 -16.86 8.74
C PHE A 19 -6.27 -15.49 9.42
N VAL A 20 -5.10 -14.86 9.53
CA VAL A 20 -4.99 -13.47 9.98
C VAL A 20 -5.02 -12.60 8.73
N TYR A 21 -6.11 -11.86 8.55
CA TYR A 21 -6.19 -10.83 7.53
C TYR A 21 -5.86 -9.49 8.17
N THR A 22 -4.73 -8.91 7.77
CA THR A 22 -4.34 -7.56 8.16
C THR A 22 -4.74 -6.63 7.03
N SER A 23 -5.60 -5.67 7.33
CA SER A 23 -5.94 -4.59 6.42
C SER A 23 -5.87 -3.28 7.16
N ASP A 24 -5.78 -2.21 6.39
CA ASP A 24 -5.91 -0.88 6.95
C ASP A 24 -7.30 -0.73 7.60
N PRO A 25 -7.41 0.06 8.69
CA PRO A 25 -8.70 0.33 9.33
C PRO A 25 -9.71 0.89 8.32
N VAL A 26 -10.97 0.48 8.45
CA VAL A 26 -12.06 1.03 7.63
C VAL A 26 -12.18 2.54 7.91
N PRO A 27 -12.30 3.39 6.88
CA PRO A 27 -12.46 4.82 7.08
C PRO A 27 -13.76 5.13 7.82
N LEU A 28 -13.69 6.05 8.79
CA LEU A 28 -14.84 6.46 9.62
C LEU A 28 -15.66 7.61 9.00
N GLN A 29 -15.15 8.22 7.94
CA GLN A 29 -15.78 9.27 7.17
C GLN A 29 -15.44 9.11 5.67
N ASP A 30 -16.04 9.93 4.81
CA ASP A 30 -15.86 9.81 3.35
C ASP A 30 -14.39 9.96 2.91
N PHE A 31 -13.65 10.89 3.51
CA PHE A 31 -12.23 11.09 3.26
C PHE A 31 -11.51 11.72 4.46
N CYS A 32 -10.19 11.53 4.52
CA CYS A 32 -9.30 12.17 5.48
C CYS A 32 -8.02 12.58 4.74
N VAL A 33 -8.02 13.78 4.15
CA VAL A 33 -6.84 14.29 3.43
C VAL A 33 -5.68 14.45 4.40
N ALA A 34 -4.56 13.76 4.16
CA ALA A 34 -3.38 13.87 5.00
C ALA A 34 -2.86 15.31 5.07
N THR A 35 -2.50 15.79 6.26
CA THR A 35 -1.86 17.09 6.45
C THR A 35 -0.62 16.99 7.34
N ASN A 36 0.34 17.86 7.06
CA ASN A 36 1.49 18.14 7.92
C ASN A 36 1.27 19.43 8.73
N ASP A 37 0.05 20.00 8.72
CA ASP A 37 -0.28 21.18 9.51
C ASP A 37 -0.29 20.80 11.00
N GLU A 38 0.89 20.87 11.61
CA GLU A 38 1.18 20.55 13.01
C GLU A 38 0.63 21.59 13.99
N ASN A 39 -0.31 22.46 13.58
CA ASN A 39 -0.84 23.56 14.39
C ASN A 39 -1.43 23.05 15.73
N GLY A 40 -0.58 22.89 16.75
CA GLY A 40 -0.89 22.35 18.07
C GLY A 40 -0.79 20.82 18.23
N LEU A 41 -0.22 20.07 17.28
CA LEU A 41 -0.17 18.60 17.30
C LEU A 41 1.25 18.00 17.44
N ASP A 42 2.26 18.85 17.65
CA ASP A 42 3.64 18.41 17.88
C ASP A 42 3.74 17.35 18.99
N GLY A 43 4.33 16.20 18.65
CA GLY A 43 4.56 15.10 19.59
C GLY A 43 3.38 14.12 19.76
N VAL A 44 2.28 14.29 19.00
CA VAL A 44 1.19 13.31 18.95
C VAL A 44 1.42 12.33 17.78
N PHE A 45 1.47 11.04 18.10
CA PHE A 45 1.63 9.97 17.10
C PHE A 45 0.31 9.23 16.92
N VAL A 46 -0.10 9.06 15.66
CA VAL A 46 -1.29 8.29 15.28
C VAL A 46 -0.90 7.18 14.29
N ASN A 47 -1.74 6.16 14.18
CA ASN A 47 -1.58 5.14 13.14
C ASN A 47 -2.09 5.71 11.80
N GLY A 48 -1.18 6.22 10.97
CA GLY A 48 -1.48 6.91 9.72
C GLY A 48 -1.05 8.38 9.77
N LYS A 49 -1.85 9.27 9.19
CA LYS A 49 -1.61 10.73 9.19
C LYS A 49 -2.81 11.51 9.70
N PHE A 50 -2.55 12.71 10.21
CA PHE A 50 -3.60 13.65 10.60
C PHE A 50 -4.42 14.11 9.39
N CYS A 51 -5.71 14.36 9.64
CA CYS A 51 -6.61 14.88 8.61
C CYS A 51 -6.59 16.41 8.60
N LYS A 52 -6.54 16.99 7.40
CA LYS A 52 -6.95 18.37 7.12
C LYS A 52 -8.43 18.57 7.46
N ASP A 53 -8.83 19.80 7.73
CA ASP A 53 -10.25 20.17 7.79
C ASP A 53 -10.95 19.77 6.47
N PRO A 54 -12.01 18.95 6.51
CA PRO A 54 -12.69 18.47 5.31
C PRO A 54 -13.30 19.59 4.46
N THR A 55 -13.61 20.75 5.05
CA THR A 55 -14.12 21.92 4.33
C THR A 55 -13.05 22.62 3.47
N LEU A 56 -11.77 22.35 3.76
CA LEU A 56 -10.62 22.85 3.01
C LEU A 56 -10.11 21.83 1.97
N ALA A 57 -10.75 20.66 1.84
CA ALA A 57 -10.36 19.66 0.86
C ALA A 57 -10.66 20.14 -0.57
N THR A 58 -9.73 19.84 -1.46
CA THR A 58 -9.77 20.24 -2.87
C THR A 58 -9.58 19.02 -3.78
N PRO A 59 -10.07 19.06 -5.03
CA PRO A 59 -9.83 17.97 -5.98
C PRO A 59 -8.35 17.64 -6.19
N GLU A 60 -7.49 18.64 -6.06
CA GLU A 60 -6.04 18.52 -6.20
C GLU A 60 -5.42 17.63 -5.12
N ASP A 61 -6.04 17.52 -3.94
CA ASP A 61 -5.61 16.63 -2.86
C ASP A 61 -5.72 15.12 -3.24
N PHE A 62 -6.49 14.81 -4.29
CA PHE A 62 -6.76 13.44 -4.78
C PHE A 62 -6.12 13.14 -6.15
N PHE A 63 -5.26 14.03 -6.65
CA PHE A 63 -4.73 13.93 -8.01
C PHE A 63 -3.20 13.93 -8.05
N LEU A 64 -2.62 13.00 -8.82
CA LEU A 64 -1.19 12.97 -9.12
C LEU A 64 -0.93 13.13 -10.62
N SER A 65 -0.38 14.29 -10.99
CA SER A 65 0.01 14.56 -12.38
C SER A 65 1.26 13.78 -12.80
N GLY A 66 1.33 13.38 -14.06
CA GLY A 66 2.53 12.82 -14.66
C GLY A 66 2.87 11.38 -14.26
N PHE A 67 2.03 10.71 -13.47
CA PHE A 67 2.18 9.28 -13.14
C PHE A 67 2.08 8.37 -14.38
N ASN A 68 1.42 8.86 -15.43
CA ASN A 68 1.32 8.22 -16.74
C ASN A 68 2.60 8.34 -17.59
N ASN A 69 3.57 9.16 -17.20
CA ASN A 69 4.80 9.35 -17.97
C ASN A 69 5.86 8.31 -17.56
N PRO A 70 6.55 7.68 -18.53
CA PRO A 70 7.69 6.82 -18.23
C PRO A 70 8.80 7.57 -17.52
N ARG A 71 9.46 6.91 -16.57
CA ARG A 71 10.66 7.44 -15.89
C ARG A 71 11.94 6.87 -16.48
N ASP A 72 13.04 7.58 -16.23
CA ASP A 72 14.37 7.18 -16.72
C ASP A 72 14.85 5.92 -16.01
N THR A 73 15.18 4.91 -16.81
CA THR A 73 15.66 3.59 -16.35
C THR A 73 17.17 3.42 -16.56
N LEU A 74 17.93 4.50 -16.85
CA LEU A 74 19.39 4.49 -16.94
C LEU A 74 20.06 4.40 -15.56
N ASN A 75 19.85 3.26 -14.90
CA ASN A 75 20.48 2.93 -13.62
C ASN A 75 20.94 1.46 -13.60
N GLN A 76 21.68 1.06 -12.57
CA GLN A 76 22.29 -0.27 -12.47
C GLN A 76 21.27 -1.43 -12.52
N VAL A 77 20.06 -1.20 -12.02
CA VAL A 77 19.00 -2.22 -11.95
C VAL A 77 18.15 -2.21 -13.22
N GLY A 78 18.20 -1.12 -13.99
CA GLY A 78 17.44 -0.94 -15.21
C GLY A 78 15.94 -0.79 -14.97
N SER A 79 15.51 -0.39 -13.78
CA SER A 79 14.10 -0.14 -13.48
C SER A 79 13.94 1.02 -12.52
N VAL A 80 12.73 1.57 -12.44
CA VAL A 80 12.41 2.64 -11.48
C VAL A 80 10.97 2.49 -11.01
N VAL A 81 10.78 2.63 -9.70
CA VAL A 81 9.47 2.56 -9.06
C VAL A 81 9.00 4.00 -8.79
N THR A 82 7.84 4.35 -9.32
CA THR A 82 7.13 5.58 -8.99
C THR A 82 5.94 5.22 -8.10
N LEU A 83 5.91 5.78 -6.89
CA LEU A 83 4.85 5.54 -5.91
C LEU A 83 3.74 6.58 -6.04
N ALA A 84 2.51 6.15 -5.78
CA ALA A 84 1.31 6.94 -5.61
C ALA A 84 0.60 6.45 -4.34
N ASN A 85 1.11 6.86 -3.19
CA ASN A 85 0.52 6.62 -1.86
C ASN A 85 0.02 7.95 -1.26
N ASP A 86 -0.33 7.95 0.02
CA ASP A 86 -0.80 9.11 0.78
C ASP A 86 0.24 10.24 0.96
N GLU A 87 1.51 10.00 0.62
CA GLU A 87 2.56 11.02 0.57
C GLU A 87 2.53 11.80 -0.76
N GLN A 88 2.21 11.14 -1.88
CA GLN A 88 2.06 11.79 -3.18
C GLN A 88 0.63 12.22 -3.48
N ILE A 89 -0.37 11.54 -2.91
CA ILE A 89 -1.80 11.81 -3.05
C ILE A 89 -2.42 11.85 -1.64
N PRO A 90 -2.38 13.00 -0.96
CA PRO A 90 -2.83 13.13 0.44
C PRO A 90 -4.24 12.60 0.71
N GLY A 91 -5.13 12.69 -0.28
CA GLY A 91 -6.50 12.18 -0.21
C GLY A 91 -6.63 10.65 -0.11
N LEU A 92 -5.56 9.88 -0.36
CA LEU A 92 -5.58 8.41 -0.18
C LEU A 92 -5.47 7.97 1.28
N ASN A 93 -5.14 8.88 2.20
CA ASN A 93 -5.04 8.54 3.62
C ASN A 93 -6.36 7.96 4.13
N THR A 94 -6.27 6.85 4.88
CA THR A 94 -7.38 6.00 5.38
C THR A 94 -8.17 5.17 4.34
N LEU A 95 -7.92 5.32 3.03
CA LEU A 95 -8.71 4.60 2.01
C LEU A 95 -8.22 3.16 1.74
N GLY A 96 -7.09 2.76 2.32
CA GLY A 96 -6.55 1.40 2.19
C GLY A 96 -6.04 1.05 0.78
N ILE A 97 -5.76 2.05 -0.06
CA ILE A 97 -5.26 1.88 -1.42
C ILE A 97 -3.97 2.68 -1.64
N SER A 98 -3.06 2.09 -2.42
CA SER A 98 -1.88 2.75 -2.96
C SER A 98 -1.52 2.10 -4.29
N ILE A 99 -0.84 2.83 -5.16
CA ILE A 99 -0.47 2.35 -6.49
C ILE A 99 1.03 2.57 -6.68
N ALA A 100 1.68 1.64 -7.37
CA ALA A 100 3.05 1.80 -7.82
C ALA A 100 3.13 1.53 -9.31
N ARG A 101 3.83 2.39 -10.04
CA ARG A 101 4.24 2.17 -11.42
C ARG A 101 5.69 1.74 -11.43
N ILE A 102 6.01 0.70 -12.18
CA ILE A 102 7.39 0.25 -12.37
C ILE A 102 7.71 0.34 -13.86
N ASP A 103 8.65 1.22 -14.21
CA ASP A 103 9.19 1.29 -15.57
C ASP A 103 10.45 0.41 -15.65
N TYR A 104 10.56 -0.36 -16.72
CA TYR A 104 11.69 -1.27 -16.97
C TYR A 104 12.42 -0.88 -18.24
N SER A 105 13.75 -0.94 -18.19
CA SER A 105 14.64 -0.78 -19.34
C SER A 105 14.42 -1.92 -20.33
N ALA A 106 14.38 -1.55 -21.61
CA ALA A 106 14.34 -2.51 -22.72
C ALA A 106 15.58 -3.43 -22.76
N LEU A 107 16.67 -3.06 -22.07
CA LEU A 107 17.92 -3.82 -22.00
C LEU A 107 17.95 -4.83 -20.83
N GLY A 108 16.78 -5.27 -20.36
CA GLY A 108 16.68 -6.30 -19.31
C GLY A 108 16.62 -5.75 -17.88
N GLY A 109 15.86 -4.67 -17.68
CA GLY A 109 15.59 -4.14 -16.34
C GLY A 109 14.99 -5.16 -15.39
N GLN A 110 15.30 -5.06 -14.09
CA GLN A 110 14.84 -6.00 -13.07
C GLN A 110 14.12 -5.29 -11.92
N HIS A 111 13.22 -5.99 -11.24
CA HIS A 111 12.68 -5.56 -9.95
C HIS A 111 13.13 -6.58 -8.93
N PRO A 112 14.23 -6.33 -8.19
CA PRO A 112 14.87 -7.34 -7.35
C PRO A 112 13.89 -7.96 -6.35
N PRO A 113 14.09 -9.23 -5.95
CA PRO A 113 13.28 -9.84 -4.90
C PRO A 113 13.30 -9.00 -3.62
N HIS A 114 12.13 -8.58 -3.17
CA HIS A 114 11.93 -7.81 -1.94
C HIS A 114 10.59 -8.22 -1.31
N ILE A 115 10.44 -7.90 -0.03
CA ILE A 115 9.24 -8.19 0.74
C ILE A 115 8.58 -6.86 1.09
N LEU A 116 7.27 -6.78 0.85
CA LEU A 116 6.42 -5.70 1.31
C LEU A 116 5.60 -6.20 2.49
N PRO A 117 5.90 -5.76 3.72
CA PRO A 117 5.10 -6.08 4.91
C PRO A 117 3.65 -5.57 4.76
N PRO A 118 2.77 -6.05 5.65
CA PRO A 118 1.49 -6.70 5.32
C PRO A 118 0.66 -5.95 4.28
N ARG A 119 0.95 -6.20 2.99
CA ARG A 119 0.18 -5.66 1.88
C ARG A 119 -0.06 -6.74 0.83
N SER A 120 -1.27 -6.80 0.31
CA SER A 120 -1.58 -7.58 -0.89
C SER A 120 -1.33 -6.73 -2.13
N TRP A 121 -0.88 -7.37 -3.22
CA TRP A 121 -0.50 -6.68 -4.45
C TRP A 121 -1.21 -7.32 -5.63
N SER A 122 -1.72 -6.49 -6.53
CA SER A 122 -2.24 -6.91 -7.83
C SER A 122 -1.40 -6.23 -8.91
N PHE A 123 -0.80 -7.03 -9.79
CA PHE A 123 0.05 -6.52 -10.86
C PHE A 123 -0.73 -6.44 -12.17
N TRP A 124 -0.59 -5.32 -12.85
CA TRP A 124 -1.17 -5.09 -14.16
C TRP A 124 -0.07 -4.62 -15.10
N LYS A 125 -0.03 -5.16 -16.31
CA LYS A 125 0.84 -4.67 -17.36
C LYS A 125 0.08 -3.62 -18.16
N ALA A 126 0.54 -2.38 -18.13
CA ALA A 126 0.06 -1.37 -19.06
C ALA A 126 0.49 -1.74 -20.49
N LEU A 127 -0.46 -1.73 -21.43
CA LEU A 127 -0.24 -1.99 -22.86
C LEU A 127 0.12 -0.70 -23.60
#